data_AF-A0A926H3W9-F1
#
_entry.id   AF-A0A926H3W9-F1
#
_cell.length_a   1.000
_cell.length_b   1.000
_cell.length_c   1.000
_cell.angle_alpha   90.00
_cell.angle_beta   90.00
_cell.angle_gamma   90.00
#
_symmetry.space_group_name_H-M   'P 1'
#
loop_
_entity.id
_entity.type
_entity.pdbx_description
1 polymer ?
#
loop_
_entity_poly.entity_id
_entity_poly.type
_entity_poly.pdbx_seq_one_letter_code
_entity_poly.pdbx_strand_id
1 'polypeptide(L)' 'MNTILVPTDFSSNAHWATDYALELANQLRGRLFNHPVVVCS' A
#
# COMPACT_ATOMS: atom_id res chain seq x y z
N MET A 1 13.31 1.39 11.51
CA MET A 1 12.01 0.68 11.41
C MET A 1 11.33 1.24 10.17
N ASN A 2 11.26 0.45 9.09
CA ASN A 2 10.85 0.96 7.78
C ASN A 2 9.32 0.88 7.65
N THR A 3 8.69 1.98 7.26
CA THR A 3 7.23 2.05 7.05
C THR A 3 6.96 2.33 5.58
N ILE A 4 6.15 1.49 4.95
CA ILE A 4 5.74 1.64 3.55
C ILE A 4 4.33 2.22 3.55
N LEU A 5 4.19 3.38 2.90
CA LEU A 5 2.91 4.06 2.69
C LEU A 5 2.41 3.72 1.30
N VAL A 6 1.23 3.11 1.24
CA VAL A 6 0.57 2.76 -0.02
C VAL A 6 -0.68 3.63 -0.17
N PRO A 7 -0.70 4.57 -1.13
CA PRO A 7 -1.93 5.28 -1.47
C PRO A 7 -2.88 4.31 -2.18
N THR A 8 -4.11 4.21 -1.70
CA THR A 8 -5.17 3.37 -2.30
C THR A 8 -6.39 4.22 -2.62
N ASP A 9 -6.89 4.12 -3.85
CA ASP A 9 -8.07 4.84 -4.34
C ASP A 9 -9.35 3.98 -4.24
N PHE A 10 -9.28 2.83 -3.56
CA PHE A 10 -10.34 1.81 -3.48
C PHE A 10 -10.83 1.27 -4.83
N SER A 11 -10.11 1.55 -5.92
CA SER A 11 -10.40 0.93 -7.20
C SER A 11 -10.15 -0.58 -7.12
N SER A 12 -10.82 -1.34 -7.99
CA SER A 12 -10.55 -2.77 -8.14
C SER A 12 -9.11 -3.06 -8.50
N ASN A 13 -8.30 -2.10 -8.94
CA ASN A 13 -6.92 -2.30 -9.37
C ASN A 13 -5.90 -1.94 -8.27
N ALA A 14 -6.33 -1.22 -7.22
CA ALA A 14 -5.46 -0.81 -6.12
C ALA A 14 -4.92 -2.00 -5.28
N HIS A 15 -5.56 -3.17 -5.36
CA HIS A 15 -5.10 -4.36 -4.67
C HIS A 15 -3.72 -4.81 -5.16
N TRP A 16 -3.38 -4.66 -6.45
CA TRP A 16 -2.05 -5.02 -6.97
C TRP A 16 -0.92 -4.22 -6.33
N ALA A 17 -1.13 -2.92 -6.10
CA ALA A 17 -0.15 -2.07 -5.43
C ALA A 17 -0.02 -2.45 -3.94
N THR A 18 -1.13 -2.82 -3.32
CA THR A 18 -1.17 -3.25 -1.91
C THR A 18 -0.48 -4.60 -1.72
N ASP A 19 -0.69 -5.56 -2.62
CA ASP A 19 -0.10 -6.89 -2.59
C ASP A 19 1.43 -6.83 -2.75
N TYR A 20 1.92 -6.05 -3.73
CA TYR A 20 3.36 -5.84 -3.92
C TYR A 20 4.01 -5.17 -2.70
N ALA A 21 3.36 -4.16 -2.15
CA ALA A 21 3.88 -3.46 -0.98
C ALA A 21 3.88 -4.35 0.28
N LEU A 22 2.95 -5.28 0.40
CA LEU A 22 2.93 -6.27 1.48
C LEU A 22 4.12 -7.22 1.37
N GLU A 23 4.41 -7.73 0.17
CA GLU A 23 5.58 -8.57 -0.08
C GLU A 23 6.89 -7.82 0.23
N LEU A 24 6.99 -6.56 -0.20
CA LEU A 24 8.13 -5.70 0.09
C LEU A 24 8.29 -5.40 1.60
N ALA A 25 7.18 -5.15 2.31
CA ALA A 25 7.19 -4.92 3.75
C ALA A 25 7.72 -6.16 4.50
N ASN A 26 7.34 -7.36 4.08
CA ASN A 26 7.84 -8.61 4.66
C ASN A 26 9.35 -8.79 4.45
N GLN A 27 9.85 -8.50 3.25
CA GLN A 27 11.29 -8.58 2.95
C GLN A 27 12.12 -7.59 3.78
N LEU A 28 11.59 -6.38 3.98
CA LEU A 28 12.27 -5.32 4.71
C LEU A 28 12.07 -5.41 6.23
N ARG A 29 11.32 -6.40 6.73
CA ARG A 29 10.82 -6.46 8.12
C ARG A 29 10.20 -5.12 8.56
N GLY A 30 9.48 -4.50 7.62
CA GLY A 30 8.83 -3.21 7.76
C GLY A 30 7.35 -3.34 8.09
N ARG A 31 6.71 -2.19 8.31
CA ARG A 31 5.27 -2.09 8.54
C ARG A 31 4.59 -1.49 7.33
N LEU A 32 3.49 -2.09 6.89
CA LEU A 32 2.64 -1.53 5.84
C LEU A 32 1.58 -0.61 6.47
N PHE A 33 1.36 0.56 5.87
CA PHE A 33 0.25 1.44 6.21
C PHE A 33 -0.51 1.82 4.94
N ASN A 34 -1.74 1.32 4.82
CA ASN A 34 -2.64 1.69 3.72
C ASN A 34 -3.27 3.04 4.04
N HIS A 35 -3.01 4.03 3.19
CA HIS A 35 -3.60 5.35 3.32
C HIS A 35 -4.63 5.54 2.21
N PRO A 36 -5.93 5.67 2.55
CA PRO A 36 -6.95 5.92 1.55
C PRO A 36 -6.73 7.30 0.94
N VAL A 37 -6.52 7.35 -0.37
CA VAL A 37 -6.45 8.57 -1.15
C VAL A 37 -7.76 8.70 -1.90
N VAL A 38 -8.59 9.67 -1.49
CA VAL A 38 -9.77 10.03 -2.26
C VAL A 38 -9.28 10.73 -3.53
N VAL A 39 -9.24 10.00 -4.63
CA VAL A 39 -9.04 10.59 -5.96
C VAL A 39 -10.35 11.25 -6.35
N CYS A 40 -10.52 12.52 -6.00
CA CYS A 40 -11.60 13.35 -6.53
C CYS A 40 -11.36 13.48 -8.06
N SER A 41 -12.11 12.68 -8.83
CA SER A 41 -12.14 12.74 -10.30
C SER A 41 -13.25 13.66 -10.78
#